data_AF-A0A7V2DGM8-F1
#
_entry.id   AF-A0A7V2DGM8-F1
#
_cell.length_a   1.000
_cell.length_b   1.000
_cell.length_c   1.000
_cell.angle_alpha   90.00
_cell.angle_beta   90.00
_cell.angle_gamma   90.00
#
_symmetry.space_group_name_H-M   'P 1'
#
loop_
_entity.id
_entity.type
_entity.pdbx_description
1 polymer ?
#
loop_
_entity_poly.entity_id
_entity_poly.type
_entity_poly.pdbx_seq_one_letter_code
_entity_poly.pdbx_strand_id
1 'polypeptide(L)' 'MQKQGQTILTGKKMITAYMGRSWRVIQKWIDERHFPARKIDGVWESDMELIIDWRKKEIQRQLKKTWN' A
#
# COMPACT_ATOMS: atom_id res chain seq x y z
N MET A 1 -3.44 -15.31 -22.24
CA MET A 1 -3.46 -15.59 -20.78
C MET A 1 -2.36 -14.78 -20.13
N GLN A 2 -2.69 -13.65 -19.51
CA GLN A 2 -1.68 -12.88 -18.77
C GLN A 2 -1.41 -13.60 -17.45
N LYS A 3 -0.13 -13.84 -17.12
CA LYS A 3 0.32 -14.61 -15.96
C LYS A 3 -0.32 -14.09 -14.67
N GLN A 4 -1.01 -14.97 -13.94
CA GLN A 4 -1.37 -14.80 -12.53
C GLN A 4 -0.10 -14.84 -11.66
N GLY A 5 0.83 -13.91 -11.89
CA GLY A 5 2.15 -13.89 -11.27
C GLY A 5 2.17 -12.93 -10.09
N GLN A 6 1.81 -13.44 -8.91
CA GLN A 6 1.94 -12.80 -7.59
C GLN A 6 1.32 -11.39 -7.43
N THR A 7 0.09 -11.35 -6.90
CA THR A 7 -0.51 -10.11 -6.38
C THR A 7 -0.02 -9.75 -4.98
N ILE A 8 0.65 -10.67 -4.27
CA ILE A 8 1.08 -10.47 -2.88
C ILE A 8 2.52 -9.96 -2.82
N LEU A 9 2.69 -8.83 -2.14
CA LEU A 9 3.98 -8.26 -1.75
C LEU A 9 4.38 -8.79 -0.39
N THR A 10 5.48 -9.54 -0.33
CA THR A 10 5.99 -10.13 0.92
C THR A 10 7.23 -9.40 1.44
N GLY A 11 7.17 -9.00 2.70
CA GLY A 11 8.22 -8.28 3.41
C GLY A 11 8.23 -6.78 3.14
N LYS A 12 8.83 -6.06 4.09
CA LYS A 12 8.95 -4.59 4.05
C LYS A 12 9.61 -4.10 2.76
N LYS A 13 10.66 -4.80 2.28
CA LYS A 13 11.44 -4.41 1.10
C LYS A 13 10.57 -4.34 -0.17
N MET A 14 9.77 -5.38 -0.42
CA MET A 14 8.89 -5.41 -1.60
C MET A 14 7.81 -4.34 -1.51
N ILE A 15 7.17 -4.18 -0.35
CA ILE A 15 6.16 -3.13 -0.13
C ILE A 15 6.74 -1.73 -0.37
N THR A 16 7.92 -1.45 0.18
CA THR A 16 8.60 -0.16 -0.01
C THR A 16 9.05 0.08 -1.44
N ALA A 17 9.53 -0.96 -2.13
CA ALA A 17 9.95 -0.88 -3.52
C ALA A 17 8.76 -0.59 -4.43
N TYR A 18 7.64 -1.30 -4.23
CA TYR A 18 6.41 -1.09 -4.99
C TYR A 18 5.85 0.32 -4.79
N MET A 19 5.82 0.80 -3.55
CA MET A 19 5.28 2.13 -3.25
C MET A 19 6.25 3.29 -3.55
N GLY A 20 7.54 3.01 -3.77
CA GLY A 20 8.57 4.03 -3.92
C GLY A 20 8.69 4.95 -2.69
N ARG A 21 8.56 4.39 -1.49
CA ARG A 21 8.56 5.14 -0.22
C ARG A 21 9.33 4.39 0.87
N SER A 22 9.87 5.13 1.84
CA SER A 22 10.57 4.54 2.98
C SER A 22 9.61 3.79 3.91
N TRP A 23 10.11 2.78 4.63
CA TRP A 23 9.28 2.01 5.57
C TRP A 23 8.62 2.91 6.63
N ARG A 24 9.31 3.96 7.09
CA ARG A 24 8.77 4.93 8.04
C ARG A 24 7.49 5.60 7.52
N VAL A 25 7.46 5.94 6.22
CA VAL A 25 6.27 6.53 5.58
C VAL A 25 5.16 5.50 5.45
N ILE A 26 5.48 4.26 5.05
CA ILE A 26 4.51 3.17 4.96
C ILE A 26 3.88 2.88 6.33
N GLN A 27 4.70 2.80 7.38
CA GLN A 27 4.23 2.58 8.75
C GLN A 27 3.28 3.70 9.20
N LYS A 28 3.66 4.96 8.96
CA LYS A 28 2.75 6.10 9.20
C LYS A 28 1.43 5.96 8.45
N TRP A 29 1.44 5.48 7.21
CA TRP A 29 0.20 5.26 6.46
C TRP A 29 -0.61 4.07 6.98
N ILE A 30 0.02 3.02 7.51
CA ILE A 30 -0.68 1.91 8.18
C ILE A 30 -1.43 2.45 9.41
N ASP A 31 -0.72 3.23 10.23
CA ASP A 31 -1.23 3.73 11.51
C ASP A 31 -2.30 4.82 11.33
N GLU A 32 -2.08 5.78 10.42
CA GLU A 32 -2.93 6.98 10.30
C GLU A 32 -3.91 6.94 9.13
N ARG A 33 -3.64 6.13 8.10
CA ARG A 33 -4.35 6.18 6.81
C ARG A 33 -4.87 4.83 6.34
N HIS A 34 -4.80 3.80 7.20
CA HIS A 34 -5.25 2.45 6.91
C HIS A 34 -4.66 1.86 5.61
N PHE A 35 -3.36 2.07 5.39
CA PHE A 35 -2.65 1.41 4.30
C PHE A 35 -2.77 -0.12 4.41
N PRO A 36 -3.08 -0.84 3.31
CA PRO A 36 -3.50 -2.24 3.35
C PRO A 36 -2.34 -3.24 3.47
N ALA A 37 -1.44 -3.04 4.43
CA ALA A 37 -0.41 -3.99 4.79
C ALA A 37 -0.62 -4.52 6.22
N ARG A 38 -0.40 -5.82 6.43
CA ARG A 38 -0.55 -6.48 7.72
C ARG A 38 0.61 -7.41 8.01
N LYS A 39 0.87 -7.66 9.30
CA LYS A 39 1.85 -8.64 9.74
C LYS A 39 1.13 -9.98 9.95
N ILE A 40 1.40 -10.95 9.08
CA ILE A 40 0.82 -12.30 9.09
C ILE A 40 1.99 -13.25 9.37
N ASP A 41 1.86 -14.07 10.43
CA ASP A 41 2.89 -15.04 10.85
C ASP A 41 4.32 -14.49 10.91
N GLY A 42 4.46 -13.26 11.43
CA GLY A 42 5.75 -12.59 11.57
C GLY A 42 6.21 -11.80 10.35
N VAL A 43 5.59 -11.99 9.19
CA VAL A 43 5.97 -11.39 7.91
C VAL A 43 4.99 -10.29 7.54
N TRP A 44 5.50 -9.18 7.00
CA TRP A 44 4.65 -8.12 6.48
C TRP A 44 4.17 -8.50 5.09
N GLU A 45 2.87 -8.47 4.86
CA GLU A 45 2.26 -8.79 3.57
C GLU A 45 1.28 -7.71 3.15
N SER A 46 1.12 -7.54 1.84
CA SER A 46 0.15 -6.63 1.25
C SER A 46 -0.24 -7.14 -0.13
N ASP A 47 -1.51 -7.00 -0.49
CA ASP A 47 -1.95 -7.27 -1.86
C ASP A 47 -1.84 -6.00 -2.72
N MET A 48 -1.33 -6.15 -3.95
CA MET A 48 -1.13 -5.05 -4.88
C MET A 48 -2.45 -4.40 -5.31
N GLU A 49 -3.52 -5.18 -5.51
CA GLU A 49 -4.84 -4.64 -5.90
C GLU A 49 -5.42 -3.79 -4.78
N LEU A 50 -5.30 -4.25 -3.53
CA LEU A 50 -5.68 -3.47 -2.36
C LEU A 50 -4.88 -2.16 -2.26
N ILE A 51 -3.57 -2.21 -2.52
CA ILE A 51 -2.74 -1.00 -2.55
C ILE A 51 -3.23 -0.03 -3.63
N ILE A 52 -3.51 -0.51 -4.84
CA ILE A 52 -3.97 0.32 -5.96
C ILE A 52 -5.31 0.99 -5.61
N ASP A 53 -6.27 0.23 -5.07
CA ASP A 53 -7.55 0.77 -4.63
C ASP A 53 -7.38 1.83 -3.54
N TRP A 54 -6.59 1.53 -2.51
CA TRP A 54 -6.25 2.48 -1.45
C TRP A 54 -5.62 3.76 -2.01
N ARG A 55 -4.69 3.62 -2.97
CA ARG A 55 -3.98 4.75 -3.57
C ARG A 55 -4.93 5.66 -4.37
N LYS A 56 -5.86 5.08 -5.13
CA LYS A 56 -6.89 5.83 -5.85
C LYS A 56 -7.74 6.66 -4.88
N LYS A 57 -8.18 6.06 -3.77
CA LYS A 57 -8.95 6.74 -2.72
C LYS A 57 -8.17 7.88 -2.06
N GLU A 58 -6.88 7.68 -1.78
CA GLU A 58 -6.01 8.73 -1.23
C GLU A 58 -5.84 9.91 -2.18
N ILE A 59 -5.68 9.66 -3.48
CA ILE A 59 -5.60 10.72 -4.50
C ILE A 59 -6.91 11.52 -4.53
N GLN A 60 -8.06 10.83 -4.59
CA GLN A 60 -9.38 11.49 -4.56
C GLN A 60 -9.58 12.33 -3.29
N ARG A 61 -9.15 11.84 -2.13
CA ARG A 61 -9.22 12.56 -0.86
C ARG A 61 -8.40 13.86 -0.91
N GLN A 62 -7.21 13.82 -1.51
CA GLN A 62 -6.36 15.01 -1.63
C GLN A 62 -6.93 16.01 -2.63
N LEU A 63 -7.45 15.56 -3.78
CA LEU A 63 -8.11 16.45 -4.75
C LEU A 63 -9.26 17.22 -4.10
N LYS A 64 -10.11 16.57 -3.30
CA LYS A 64 -11.22 17.24 -2.59
C LYS A 64 -10.76 18.31 -1.59
N LYS A 65 -9.56 18.15 -1.00
CA LYS A 65 -8.99 19.12 -0.06
C LYS A 65 -8.40 20.36 -0.74
N THR A 66 -7.96 20.24 -1.99
CA THR A 66 -7.28 21.34 -2.71
C THR A 66 -8.26 22.34 -3.33
N TRP A 67 -9.50 21.92 -3.58
CA TRP A 67 -10.53 22.73 -4.24
C TRP A 67 -11.56 23.36 -3.27
N ASN A 68 -11.32 23.25 -1.96
CA ASN A 68 -12.16 23.79 -0.91
C ASN A 68 -11.34 24.72 -0.01
#